data_AF-A0A352BTV4-F1
#
_entry.id   AF-A0A352BTV4-F1
#
_cell.length_a   1.000
_cell.length_b   1.000
_cell.length_c   1.000
_cell.angle_alpha   90.00
_cell.angle_beta   90.00
_cell.angle_gamma   90.00
#
_symmetry.space_group_name_H-M   'P 1'
#
loop_
_entity.id
_entity.type
_entity.pdbx_description
1 polymer ?
#
loop_
_entity_poly.entity_id
_entity_poly.type
_entity_poly.pdbx_seq_one_letter_code
_entity_poly.pdbx_strand_id
1 'polypeptide(L)'
;MILSLKLNHNLNLLVGLALILTTHGLNAQVGIGTTQPHPSALLDLSSQDQGLLLPRVHLNNLNRAGLNAVHDAQEGLLVFHTADSLFGGRGLYVFNGIAWQGLAFASPAHQQWQWTNSGVHYGWGDVFIGSAASTNNDLWLSRRLVDWDNSNYFIDPAAGSVLNELKLDLGSTADVSLYWDRPDTGFFAPSQGAMGFSIEGHLKWFLSSEGRFGINTSTPEADFQVNGSVKLGESGSIISGLKRFTKTYTIPANWTQDTGLLQWI
;
A
#
# COMPACT_ATOMS: atom_id res chain seq x y z
N MET A 1 -9.37 83.22 57.03
CA MET A 1 -10.71 82.68 57.35
C MET A 1 -10.70 81.21 56.97
N ILE A 2 -10.38 80.32 57.92
CA ILE A 2 -10.40 78.87 57.69
C ILE A 2 -11.75 78.39 58.20
N LEU A 3 -12.65 78.06 57.28
CA LEU A 3 -13.95 77.48 57.60
C LEU A 3 -13.73 76.03 58.05
N SER A 4 -13.83 75.75 59.36
CA SER A 4 -13.85 74.38 59.85
C SER A 4 -15.27 73.82 59.71
N LEU A 5 -15.48 72.95 58.71
CA LEU A 5 -16.70 72.16 58.64
C LEU A 5 -16.69 71.13 59.78
N LYS A 6 -17.51 71.34 60.81
CA LYS A 6 -17.83 70.29 61.80
C LYS A 6 -18.84 69.33 61.17
N LEU A 7 -18.37 68.21 60.63
CA LEU A 7 -19.26 67.13 60.23
C LEU A 7 -19.83 66.43 61.48
N ASN A 8 -21.14 66.19 61.46
CA ASN A 8 -21.91 65.44 62.47
C ASN A 8 -21.38 64.00 62.62
N HIS A 9 -21.29 63.47 63.85
CA HIS A 9 -20.88 62.08 64.12
C HIS A 9 -21.69 61.04 63.32
N ASN A 10 -22.99 61.28 63.10
CA ASN A 10 -23.85 60.42 62.29
C ASN A 10 -23.50 60.51 60.79
N LEU A 11 -23.06 61.68 60.33
CA LEU A 11 -22.62 61.88 58.94
C LEU A 11 -21.29 61.18 58.67
N ASN A 12 -20.36 61.17 59.63
CA ASN A 12 -19.11 60.41 59.53
C ASN A 12 -19.35 58.89 59.54
N LEU A 13 -20.32 58.41 60.31
CA LEU A 13 -20.72 57.00 60.31
C LEU A 13 -21.36 56.61 58.96
N LEU A 14 -22.24 57.45 58.41
CA LEU A 14 -22.86 57.26 57.10
C LEU A 14 -21.85 57.29 55.94
N VAL A 15 -20.90 58.23 55.97
CA VAL A 15 -19.81 58.30 54.96
C VAL A 15 -18.87 57.12 55.08
N GLY A 16 -18.52 56.71 56.31
CA GLY A 16 -17.70 55.51 56.55
C GLY A 16 -18.39 54.23 56.07
N LEU A 17 -19.68 54.07 56.33
CA LEU A 17 -20.46 52.92 55.86
C LEU A 17 -20.58 52.92 54.33
N ALA A 18 -20.85 54.08 53.70
CA ALA A 18 -20.92 54.20 52.25
C ALA A 18 -19.57 53.89 51.56
N LEU A 19 -18.44 54.29 52.18
CA LEU A 19 -17.10 54.03 51.66
C LEU A 19 -16.71 52.54 51.78
N ILE A 20 -17.14 51.86 52.85
CA ILE A 20 -16.97 50.41 53.02
C ILE A 20 -17.78 49.65 51.97
N LEU A 21 -19.00 50.07 51.63
CA LEU A 21 -19.82 49.43 50.60
C LEU A 21 -19.29 49.62 49.16
N THR A 22 -18.50 50.66 48.88
CA THR A 22 -18.02 50.95 47.51
C THR A 22 -16.67 50.31 47.14
N THR A 23 -15.98 49.65 48.08
CA THR A 23 -14.61 49.12 47.85
C THR A 23 -14.54 47.63 47.55
N HIS A 24 -15.70 46.96 47.42
CA HIS A 24 -15.75 45.56 47.03
C HIS A 24 -16.38 45.44 45.65
N GLY A 25 -15.53 45.31 44.62
CA GLY A 25 -15.99 44.93 43.29
C GLY A 25 -16.60 43.54 43.38
N LEU A 26 -17.93 43.46 43.38
CA LEU A 26 -18.64 42.19 43.29
C LEU A 26 -18.51 41.71 41.84
N ASN A 27 -17.63 40.73 41.61
CA ASN A 27 -17.56 40.04 40.32
C ASN A 27 -18.77 39.11 40.20
N ALA A 28 -19.48 39.16 39.06
CA ALA A 28 -20.64 38.31 38.79
C ALA A 28 -20.27 36.88 38.32
N GLN A 29 -19.02 36.46 38.56
CA GLN A 29 -18.50 35.14 38.18
C GLN A 29 -19.04 34.05 39.11
N VAL A 30 -19.43 32.91 38.54
CA VAL A 30 -19.93 31.76 39.27
C VAL A 30 -18.77 30.81 39.56
N GLY A 31 -18.42 30.63 40.83
CA GLY A 31 -17.53 29.56 41.28
C GLY A 31 -18.33 28.41 41.86
N ILE A 32 -18.09 27.18 41.42
CA ILE A 32 -18.62 25.98 42.07
C ILE A 32 -17.43 25.12 42.50
N GLY A 33 -17.31 24.88 43.81
CA GLY A 33 -16.17 24.17 44.39
C GLY A 33 -14.88 25.00 44.49
N THR A 34 -14.92 26.28 44.14
CA THR A 34 -13.83 27.26 44.35
C THR A 34 -14.37 28.57 44.91
N THR A 35 -13.61 29.20 45.81
CA THR A 35 -13.87 30.57 46.31
C THR A 35 -13.08 31.62 45.55
N GLN A 36 -12.18 31.21 44.66
CA GLN A 36 -11.39 32.08 43.80
C GLN A 36 -11.57 31.64 42.34
N PRO A 37 -12.72 31.94 41.72
CA PRO A 37 -12.91 31.67 40.30
C PRO A 37 -11.84 32.39 39.48
N HIS A 38 -11.33 31.74 38.44
CA HIS A 38 -10.35 32.36 37.56
C HIS A 38 -10.92 33.66 36.93
N PRO A 39 -10.17 34.78 36.92
CA PRO A 39 -10.71 36.07 36.45
C PRO A 39 -11.19 36.10 34.99
N SER A 40 -10.78 35.13 34.17
CA SER A 40 -11.22 34.99 32.77
C SER A 40 -12.44 34.06 32.61
N ALA A 41 -13.02 33.54 33.69
CA ALA A 41 -14.11 32.58 33.65
C ALA A 41 -15.42 33.21 34.13
N LEU A 42 -16.48 33.07 33.34
CA LEU A 42 -17.84 33.36 33.79
C LEU A 42 -18.37 32.26 34.74
N LEU A 43 -17.94 31.01 34.52
CA LEU A 43 -18.20 29.84 35.36
C LEU A 43 -16.88 29.07 35.54
N ASP A 44 -16.47 28.87 36.79
CA ASP A 44 -15.29 28.07 37.17
C ASP A 44 -15.73 26.90 38.07
N LEU A 45 -15.35 25.68 37.70
CA LEU A 45 -15.73 24.44 38.38
C LEU A 45 -14.46 23.75 38.89
N SER A 46 -14.34 23.60 40.21
CA SER A 46 -13.22 22.89 40.84
C SER A 46 -13.72 21.70 41.65
N SER A 47 -13.28 20.50 41.28
CA SER A 47 -13.55 19.26 42.01
C SER A 47 -12.45 18.24 41.68
N GLN A 48 -12.18 17.32 42.60
CA GLN A 48 -11.21 16.23 42.38
C GLN A 48 -11.87 14.95 41.85
N ASP A 49 -13.19 14.81 42.05
CA ASP A 49 -13.94 13.57 41.83
C ASP A 49 -15.32 13.79 41.18
N GLN A 50 -15.71 15.03 40.89
CA GLN A 50 -16.95 15.39 40.20
C GLN A 50 -16.66 16.13 38.89
N GLY A 51 -17.58 16.03 37.93
CA GLY A 51 -17.53 16.74 36.65
C GLY A 51 -18.83 17.47 36.33
N LEU A 52 -18.87 18.12 35.16
CA LEU A 52 -20.07 18.81 34.68
C LEU A 52 -20.95 17.85 33.88
N LEU A 53 -22.16 17.57 34.38
CA LEU A 53 -23.22 16.97 33.57
C LEU A 53 -23.91 18.06 32.75
N LEU A 54 -23.61 18.09 31.45
CA LEU A 54 -24.31 18.94 30.49
C LEU A 54 -25.77 18.49 30.29
N PRO A 55 -26.66 19.39 29.81
CA PRO A 55 -28.02 19.02 29.44
C PRO A 55 -28.05 17.81 28.51
N ARG A 56 -28.76 16.76 28.94
CA ARG A 56 -28.90 15.50 28.21
C ARG A 56 -30.12 15.57 27.30
N VAL A 57 -29.91 15.56 25.99
CA VAL A 57 -30.95 15.83 25.00
C VAL A 57 -31.00 14.77 23.90
N HIS A 58 -32.20 14.51 23.39
CA HIS A 58 -32.41 13.66 22.23
C HIS A 58 -32.49 14.51 20.96
N LEU A 59 -31.36 14.69 20.28
CA LEU A 59 -31.32 15.33 18.97
C LEU A 59 -31.96 14.37 17.95
N ASN A 60 -32.96 14.84 17.21
CA ASN A 60 -33.63 14.04 16.18
C ASN A 60 -33.09 14.33 14.77
N ASN A 61 -32.43 15.47 14.58
CA ASN A 61 -31.90 15.92 13.30
C ASN A 61 -30.75 16.90 13.57
N LEU A 62 -29.56 16.60 13.05
CA LEU A 62 -28.37 17.45 13.23
C LEU A 62 -28.50 18.80 12.52
N ASN A 63 -29.30 18.89 11.46
CA ASN A 63 -29.50 20.12 10.68
C ASN A 63 -30.60 21.03 11.25
N ARG A 64 -31.24 20.64 12.36
CA ARG A 64 -32.27 21.46 12.99
C ARG A 64 -31.62 22.49 13.91
N ALA A 65 -31.99 23.76 13.72
CA ALA A 65 -31.49 24.86 14.53
C ALA A 65 -31.83 24.73 16.02
N GLY A 66 -33.02 24.24 16.39
CA GLY A 66 -33.47 24.17 17.78
C GLY A 66 -33.42 22.79 18.45
N LEU A 67 -33.26 22.78 19.79
CA LEU A 67 -33.50 21.59 20.64
C LEU A 67 -34.98 21.22 20.68
N ASN A 68 -35.88 22.18 20.49
CA ASN A 68 -37.33 22.00 20.45
C ASN A 68 -37.96 22.93 19.40
N ALA A 69 -39.29 23.00 19.35
CA ALA A 69 -40.02 23.81 18.36
C ALA A 69 -40.17 25.29 18.75
N VAL A 70 -39.76 25.66 19.96
CA VAL A 70 -40.03 26.97 20.54
C VAL A 70 -38.77 27.84 20.55
N HIS A 71 -37.59 27.23 20.68
CA HIS A 71 -36.31 27.94 20.79
C HIS A 71 -35.26 27.35 19.85
N ASP A 72 -34.62 28.22 19.07
CA ASP A 72 -33.44 27.90 18.29
C ASP A 72 -32.20 27.82 19.20
N ALA A 73 -31.27 26.92 18.88
CA ALA A 73 -29.99 26.85 19.55
C ALA A 73 -29.12 28.03 19.14
N GLN A 74 -28.40 28.58 20.12
CA GLN A 74 -27.38 29.58 19.85
C GLN A 74 -26.08 28.90 19.44
N GLU A 75 -25.29 29.56 18.59
CA GLU A 75 -23.95 29.11 18.25
C GLU A 75 -23.11 28.94 19.53
N GLY A 76 -22.40 27.81 19.63
CA GLY A 76 -21.65 27.43 20.82
C GLY A 76 -22.47 26.70 21.89
N LEU A 77 -23.77 26.46 21.69
CA LEU A 77 -24.58 25.70 22.66
C LEU A 77 -24.08 24.24 22.74
N LEU A 78 -23.71 23.81 23.96
CA LEU A 78 -23.19 22.49 24.26
C LEU A 78 -24.23 21.59 24.92
N VAL A 79 -24.39 20.37 24.41
CA VAL A 79 -25.32 19.37 24.96
C VAL A 79 -24.73 17.96 24.88
N PHE A 80 -25.23 17.06 25.73
CA PHE A 80 -24.94 15.64 25.62
C PHE A 80 -26.08 14.91 24.89
N HIS A 81 -25.81 14.40 23.69
CA HIS A 81 -26.76 13.60 22.93
C HIS A 81 -26.87 12.17 23.47
N THR A 82 -28.10 11.70 23.69
CA THR A 82 -28.36 10.43 24.38
C THR A 82 -28.74 9.25 23.49
N ALA A 83 -28.84 9.40 22.18
CA ALA A 83 -29.23 8.31 21.28
C ALA A 83 -28.13 7.95 20.28
N ASP A 84 -28.23 6.74 19.74
CA ASP A 84 -27.31 6.22 18.73
C ASP A 84 -27.85 6.42 17.30
N SER A 85 -29.00 7.10 17.17
CA SER A 85 -29.74 7.24 15.91
C SER A 85 -29.14 8.25 14.93
N LEU A 86 -28.16 9.05 15.36
CA LEU A 86 -27.51 10.07 14.53
C LEU A 86 -26.10 9.65 14.13
N PHE A 87 -25.65 10.15 12.99
CA PHE A 87 -24.25 10.03 12.57
C PHE A 87 -23.34 10.69 13.62
N GLY A 88 -22.39 9.92 14.17
CA GLY A 88 -21.58 10.31 15.33
C GLY A 88 -22.03 9.69 16.67
N GLY A 89 -23.23 9.11 16.72
CA GLY A 89 -23.76 8.40 17.89
C GLY A 89 -23.97 9.27 19.12
N ARG A 90 -24.15 8.64 20.29
CA ARG A 90 -24.22 9.33 21.58
C ARG A 90 -22.92 10.09 21.86
N GLY A 91 -23.01 11.27 22.46
CA GLY A 91 -21.80 12.02 22.81
C GLY A 91 -22.02 13.51 23.04
N LEU A 92 -20.92 14.25 23.08
CA LEU A 92 -20.92 15.71 23.21
C LEU A 92 -21.17 16.36 21.86
N TYR A 93 -22.12 17.30 21.80
CA TYR A 93 -22.43 18.05 20.59
C TYR A 93 -22.38 19.56 20.84
N VAL A 94 -21.91 20.31 19.85
CA VAL A 94 -21.94 21.78 19.81
C VAL A 94 -22.75 22.26 18.61
N PHE A 95 -23.60 23.26 18.79
CA PHE A 95 -24.26 23.91 17.65
C PHE A 95 -23.32 24.95 17.02
N ASN A 96 -23.07 24.87 15.72
CA ASN A 96 -22.15 25.77 15.01
C ASN A 96 -22.85 26.97 14.34
N GLY A 97 -24.08 27.29 14.75
CA GLY A 97 -24.92 28.31 14.11
C GLY A 97 -25.76 27.80 12.95
N ILE A 98 -25.46 26.62 12.40
CA ILE A 98 -26.18 26.01 11.28
C ILE A 98 -26.68 24.60 11.64
N ALA A 99 -25.80 23.78 12.24
CA ALA A 99 -26.05 22.38 12.55
C ALA A 99 -25.31 21.95 13.82
N TRP A 100 -25.79 20.87 14.42
CA TRP A 100 -25.13 20.17 15.52
C TRP A 100 -23.94 19.37 15.03
N GLN A 101 -22.78 19.60 15.66
CA GLN A 101 -21.51 18.93 15.38
C GLN A 101 -21.14 18.04 16.57
N GLY A 102 -20.89 16.75 16.32
CA GLY A 102 -20.34 15.85 17.33
C GLY A 102 -18.88 16.17 17.61
N LEU A 103 -18.53 16.44 18.87
CA LEU A 103 -17.16 16.75 19.30
C LEU A 103 -16.35 15.49 19.65
N ALA A 104 -17.04 14.38 19.90
CA ALA A 104 -16.44 13.07 20.10
C ALA A 104 -16.91 12.15 18.97
N PHE A 105 -16.13 12.05 17.90
CA PHE A 105 -16.30 10.96 16.94
C PHE A 105 -15.88 9.67 17.63
N ALA A 106 -16.84 8.89 18.12
CA ALA A 106 -16.63 7.46 18.34
C ALA A 106 -16.59 6.74 16.97
N SER A 107 -15.80 7.23 16.02
CA SER A 107 -15.31 6.32 14.99
C SER A 107 -14.28 5.46 15.71
N PRO A 108 -14.36 4.13 15.66
CA PRO A 108 -13.20 3.31 15.98
C PRO A 108 -12.02 3.89 15.19
N ALA A 109 -10.90 4.16 15.85
CA ALA A 109 -9.69 4.73 15.24
C ALA A 109 -9.25 3.95 13.97
N HIS A 110 -9.77 2.75 13.79
CA HIS A 110 -9.42 1.84 12.72
C HIS A 110 -10.04 2.11 11.35
N GLN A 111 -11.02 3.02 11.20
CA GLN A 111 -11.74 3.20 9.92
C GLN A 111 -11.20 4.30 8.99
N GLN A 112 -10.06 4.93 9.29
CA GLN A 112 -9.50 6.02 8.48
C GLN A 112 -8.00 5.85 8.25
N TRP A 113 -7.50 6.47 7.17
CA TRP A 113 -6.07 6.64 6.93
C TRP A 113 -5.47 7.53 8.02
N GLN A 114 -4.49 7.02 8.74
CA GLN A 114 -3.81 7.72 9.82
C GLN A 114 -2.34 7.90 9.49
N TRP A 115 -1.82 9.09 9.77
CA TRP A 115 -0.39 9.34 9.82
C TRP A 115 0.14 8.94 11.19
N THR A 116 1.09 8.01 11.21
CA THR A 116 1.79 7.56 12.42
C THR A 116 3.28 7.89 12.31
N ASN A 117 4.03 7.73 13.41
CA ASN A 117 5.49 7.88 13.39
C ASN A 117 6.21 6.84 12.50
N SER A 118 5.49 5.82 12.02
CA SER A 118 5.99 4.78 11.12
C SER A 118 5.40 4.87 9.71
N GLY A 119 4.68 5.96 9.38
CA GLY A 119 4.08 6.18 8.07
C GLY A 119 2.55 6.15 8.06
N VAL A 120 1.97 5.97 6.87
CA VAL A 120 0.52 5.99 6.63
C VAL A 120 -0.07 4.60 6.86
N HIS A 121 -1.07 4.49 7.74
CA HIS A 121 -1.70 3.24 8.18
C HIS A 121 -3.23 3.28 7.93
N TYR A 122 -3.81 2.15 7.51
CA TYR A 122 -5.26 1.93 7.48
C TYR A 122 -5.61 0.80 8.46
N GLY A 123 -6.53 1.06 9.39
CA GLY A 123 -6.59 0.29 10.64
C GLY A 123 -7.50 -0.94 10.65
N TRP A 124 -8.37 -1.13 9.65
CA TRP A 124 -9.24 -2.32 9.53
C TRP A 124 -9.94 -2.39 8.18
N GLY A 125 -10.11 -3.60 7.64
CA GLY A 125 -10.73 -3.86 6.33
C GLY A 125 -9.72 -3.91 5.18
N ASP A 126 -10.21 -4.23 3.98
CA ASP A 126 -9.38 -4.26 2.77
C ASP A 126 -9.06 -2.85 2.27
N VAL A 127 -7.82 -2.64 1.83
CA VAL A 127 -7.40 -1.41 1.14
C VAL A 127 -7.44 -1.65 -0.36
N PHE A 128 -8.39 -1.02 -1.06
CA PHE A 128 -8.42 -1.00 -2.53
C PHE A 128 -7.67 0.23 -3.05
N ILE A 129 -6.70 0.01 -3.95
CA ILE A 129 -6.05 1.07 -4.70
C ILE A 129 -6.64 1.05 -6.11
N GLY A 130 -7.58 1.97 -6.35
CA GLY A 130 -8.57 1.89 -7.43
C GLY A 130 -9.97 1.86 -6.84
N SER A 131 -10.94 2.56 -7.44
CA SER A 131 -12.23 2.88 -6.79
C SER A 131 -13.09 1.68 -6.37
N ALA A 132 -12.78 0.45 -6.83
CA ALA A 132 -13.36 -0.82 -6.38
C ALA A 132 -12.51 -2.01 -6.87
N ALA A 133 -12.77 -3.23 -6.34
CA ALA A 133 -12.15 -4.49 -6.80
C ALA A 133 -12.38 -4.81 -8.29
N SER A 134 -13.36 -4.13 -8.92
CA SER A 134 -13.68 -4.26 -10.34
C SER A 134 -13.04 -3.19 -11.22
N THR A 135 -12.24 -2.27 -10.66
CA THR A 135 -11.66 -1.17 -11.43
C THR A 135 -10.26 -1.50 -11.93
N ASN A 136 -10.02 -1.24 -13.22
CA ASN A 136 -8.73 -1.40 -13.88
C ASN A 136 -7.84 -0.16 -13.66
N ASN A 137 -7.62 0.21 -12.40
CA ASN A 137 -6.78 1.35 -12.05
C ASN A 137 -5.36 0.86 -11.78
N ASP A 138 -4.38 1.43 -12.48
CA ASP A 138 -2.98 1.04 -12.32
C ASP A 138 -2.36 1.71 -11.08
N LEU A 139 -1.71 0.91 -10.22
CA LEU A 139 -0.87 1.42 -9.13
C LEU A 139 0.52 1.77 -9.67
N TRP A 140 0.75 3.07 -9.90
CA TRP A 140 2.07 3.56 -10.32
C TRP A 140 2.99 3.80 -9.10
N LEU A 141 3.98 2.93 -8.88
CA LEU A 141 5.05 3.13 -7.89
C LEU A 141 6.29 3.67 -8.60
N SER A 142 6.70 4.89 -8.25
CA SER A 142 7.58 5.69 -9.11
C SER A 142 8.98 5.11 -9.34
N ARG A 143 9.53 4.17 -8.55
CA ARG A 143 10.92 3.70 -8.70
C ARG A 143 11.22 2.32 -8.08
N ARG A 144 10.97 1.24 -8.83
CA ARG A 144 11.35 -0.18 -8.59
C ARG A 144 10.17 -1.04 -8.13
N LEU A 145 10.20 -2.27 -8.66
CA LEU A 145 9.38 -3.42 -8.35
C LEU A 145 8.96 -3.41 -6.88
N VAL A 146 7.73 -3.86 -6.66
CA VAL A 146 7.32 -4.34 -5.35
C VAL A 146 8.40 -5.29 -4.82
N ASP A 147 9.00 -4.94 -3.68
CA ASP A 147 9.95 -5.78 -2.96
C ASP A 147 9.16 -6.94 -2.36
N TRP A 148 9.38 -8.16 -2.87
CA TRP A 148 8.67 -9.39 -2.51
C TRP A 148 9.66 -10.38 -1.90
N ASP A 149 10.14 -10.08 -0.70
CA ASP A 149 11.17 -10.84 0.00
C ASP A 149 10.67 -12.12 0.72
N ASN A 150 9.44 -12.58 0.44
CA ASN A 150 8.90 -13.83 0.99
C ASN A 150 8.83 -14.95 -0.05
N SER A 151 9.15 -16.18 0.39
CA SER A 151 9.46 -17.38 -0.42
C SER A 151 8.38 -17.90 -1.39
N ASN A 152 7.27 -17.18 -1.56
CA ASN A 152 6.13 -17.60 -2.37
C ASN A 152 5.55 -16.39 -3.10
N TYR A 153 6.24 -15.94 -4.15
CA TYR A 153 5.69 -14.93 -5.05
C TYR A 153 5.14 -15.57 -6.32
N PHE A 154 3.82 -15.49 -6.50
CA PHE A 154 3.11 -16.07 -7.64
C PHE A 154 2.61 -14.95 -8.55
N ILE A 155 3.01 -14.95 -9.83
CA ILE A 155 2.27 -14.22 -10.85
C ILE A 155 1.03 -15.09 -11.15
N ASP A 156 -0.13 -14.63 -10.70
CA ASP A 156 -1.41 -15.34 -10.66
C ASP A 156 -1.31 -16.83 -10.29
N PRO A 157 -1.42 -17.22 -9.00
CA PRO A 157 -1.38 -18.63 -8.61
C PRO A 157 -2.57 -19.46 -9.13
N ALA A 158 -3.62 -18.80 -9.61
CA ALA A 158 -4.86 -19.44 -10.06
C ALA A 158 -5.00 -19.45 -11.59
N ALA A 159 -4.18 -18.71 -12.33
CA ALA A 159 -4.22 -18.64 -13.80
C ALA A 159 -2.85 -18.38 -14.46
N GLY A 160 -2.86 -18.26 -15.78
CA GLY A 160 -1.65 -17.93 -16.55
C GLY A 160 -1.36 -16.43 -16.48
N SER A 161 -0.09 -16.10 -16.29
CA SER A 161 0.37 -14.70 -16.34
C SER A 161 0.79 -14.30 -17.73
N VAL A 162 0.30 -13.14 -18.19
CA VAL A 162 0.67 -12.57 -19.49
C VAL A 162 1.77 -11.52 -19.27
N LEU A 163 2.98 -11.83 -19.71
CA LEU A 163 4.10 -10.90 -19.77
C LEU A 163 4.32 -10.52 -21.24
N ASN A 164 4.59 -9.24 -21.52
CA ASN A 164 4.95 -8.82 -22.89
C ASN A 164 6.37 -9.31 -23.21
N GLU A 165 7.37 -8.79 -22.48
CA GLU A 165 8.75 -9.27 -22.55
C GLU A 165 9.27 -9.73 -21.19
N LEU A 166 9.99 -10.85 -21.20
CA LEU A 166 10.78 -11.33 -20.08
C LEU A 166 12.26 -11.21 -20.46
N LYS A 167 12.98 -10.31 -19.78
CA LYS A 167 14.43 -10.20 -19.91
C LYS A 167 15.08 -10.81 -18.67
N LEU A 168 15.95 -11.78 -18.88
CA LEU A 168 16.72 -12.45 -17.84
C LEU A 168 18.19 -12.03 -17.93
N ASP A 169 18.92 -12.16 -16.83
CA ASP A 169 20.35 -11.87 -16.79
C ASP A 169 21.17 -12.90 -17.57
N LEU A 170 22.41 -12.53 -17.91
CA LEU A 170 23.35 -13.49 -18.49
C LEU A 170 23.61 -14.63 -17.51
N GLY A 171 23.78 -15.82 -18.04
CA GLY A 171 23.97 -17.03 -17.25
C GLY A 171 25.04 -17.95 -17.81
N SER A 172 25.30 -19.03 -17.09
CA SER A 172 26.25 -20.08 -17.45
C SER A 172 25.64 -21.45 -17.16
N THR A 173 26.38 -22.53 -17.38
CA THR A 173 25.89 -23.86 -17.02
C THR A 173 25.72 -24.04 -15.50
N ALA A 174 26.45 -23.26 -14.69
CA ALA A 174 26.37 -23.29 -13.22
C ALA A 174 25.42 -22.21 -12.64
N ASP A 175 24.90 -21.32 -13.49
CA ASP A 175 24.07 -20.19 -13.09
C ASP A 175 23.05 -19.93 -14.20
N VAL A 176 21.96 -20.69 -14.19
CA VAL A 176 20.97 -20.63 -15.26
C VAL A 176 19.90 -19.57 -14.96
N SER A 177 19.50 -18.82 -15.98
CA SER A 177 18.58 -17.69 -15.83
C SER A 177 17.11 -18.12 -15.67
N LEU A 178 16.74 -19.30 -16.17
CA LEU A 178 15.41 -19.91 -16.01
C LEU A 178 15.56 -21.36 -15.55
N TYR A 179 15.17 -21.66 -14.32
CA TYR A 179 15.22 -22.99 -13.70
C TYR A 179 13.93 -23.32 -12.93
N TRP A 180 13.76 -24.61 -12.61
CA TRP A 180 12.60 -25.10 -11.85
C TRP A 180 12.98 -25.62 -10.46
N ASP A 181 14.02 -26.45 -10.35
CA ASP A 181 14.36 -27.14 -9.09
C ASP A 181 15.75 -26.74 -8.57
N ARG A 182 16.71 -26.52 -9.48
CA ARG A 182 18.11 -26.25 -9.14
C ARG A 182 18.71 -25.19 -10.05
N PRO A 183 19.63 -24.34 -9.56
CA PRO A 183 20.22 -23.23 -10.32
C PRO A 183 21.18 -23.68 -11.43
N ASP A 184 21.42 -24.98 -11.58
CA ASP A 184 22.34 -25.58 -12.55
C ASP A 184 21.62 -26.37 -13.65
N THR A 185 20.27 -26.41 -13.60
CA THR A 185 19.42 -27.18 -14.51
C THR A 185 18.32 -26.28 -15.08
N GLY A 186 18.48 -25.87 -16.34
CA GLY A 186 17.62 -24.87 -16.96
C GLY A 186 18.21 -24.18 -18.18
N PHE A 187 17.55 -23.10 -18.60
CA PHE A 187 17.99 -22.28 -19.73
C PHE A 187 18.85 -21.11 -19.28
N PHE A 188 19.87 -20.78 -20.05
CA PHE A 188 20.76 -19.66 -19.80
C PHE A 188 21.16 -18.96 -21.10
N ALA A 189 21.61 -17.72 -21.01
CA ALA A 189 22.19 -16.97 -22.13
C ALA A 189 23.61 -16.52 -21.75
N PRO A 190 24.68 -17.08 -22.33
CA PRO A 190 26.06 -16.71 -21.95
C PRO A 190 26.55 -15.42 -22.58
N SER A 191 25.91 -14.99 -23.67
CA SER A 191 26.20 -13.75 -24.37
C SER A 191 24.99 -13.31 -25.19
N GLN A 192 25.04 -12.10 -25.73
CA GLN A 192 23.96 -11.60 -26.58
C GLN A 192 23.76 -12.49 -27.81
N GLY A 193 22.52 -12.94 -28.03
CA GLY A 193 22.14 -13.77 -29.17
C GLY A 193 22.47 -15.26 -29.03
N ALA A 194 23.10 -15.70 -27.94
CA ALA A 194 23.36 -17.10 -27.66
C ALA A 194 22.45 -17.64 -26.56
N MET A 195 22.09 -18.92 -26.64
CA MET A 195 21.22 -19.59 -25.68
C MET A 195 21.75 -21.00 -25.39
N GLY A 196 21.64 -21.45 -24.14
CA GLY A 196 22.07 -22.78 -23.73
C GLY A 196 21.06 -23.45 -22.80
N PHE A 197 21.12 -24.78 -22.76
CA PHE A 197 20.41 -25.60 -21.80
C PHE A 197 21.42 -26.44 -21.00
N SER A 198 21.33 -26.36 -19.67
CA SER A 198 22.19 -27.08 -18.74
C SER A 198 21.39 -28.13 -17.96
N ILE A 199 22.02 -29.25 -17.64
CA ILE A 199 21.53 -30.22 -16.64
C ILE A 199 22.69 -30.49 -15.69
N GLU A 200 22.47 -30.26 -14.39
CA GLU A 200 23.47 -30.50 -13.34
C GLU A 200 24.82 -29.83 -13.63
N GLY A 201 24.81 -28.60 -14.15
CA GLY A 201 26.05 -27.89 -14.45
C GLY A 201 26.69 -28.24 -15.80
N HIS A 202 26.10 -29.17 -16.56
CA HIS A 202 26.63 -29.63 -17.84
C HIS A 202 25.80 -29.13 -19.03
N LEU A 203 26.47 -28.50 -19.99
CA LEU A 203 25.87 -28.11 -21.27
C LEU A 203 25.29 -29.34 -21.99
N LYS A 204 24.02 -29.25 -22.37
CA LYS A 204 23.35 -30.25 -23.21
C LYS A 204 23.07 -29.73 -24.60
N TRP A 205 22.43 -28.57 -24.73
CA TRP A 205 22.17 -27.92 -26.02
C TRP A 205 22.66 -26.48 -26.04
N PHE A 206 23.02 -25.99 -27.22
CA PHE A 206 23.52 -24.64 -27.42
C PHE A 206 23.06 -24.09 -28.77
N LEU A 207 22.51 -22.88 -28.80
CA LEU A 207 22.30 -22.09 -30.00
C LEU A 207 23.31 -20.93 -29.98
N SER A 208 24.21 -20.89 -30.95
CA SER A 208 25.20 -19.81 -31.05
C SER A 208 24.55 -18.51 -31.53
N SER A 209 25.25 -17.39 -31.34
CA SER A 209 24.86 -16.10 -31.91
C SER A 209 24.84 -16.06 -33.44
N GLU A 210 25.41 -17.06 -34.11
CA GLU A 210 25.36 -17.24 -35.56
C GLU A 210 24.19 -18.14 -36.02
N GLY A 211 23.37 -18.64 -35.09
CA GLY A 211 22.22 -19.50 -35.40
C GLY A 211 22.54 -20.99 -35.57
N ARG A 212 23.74 -21.45 -35.14
CA ARG A 212 24.14 -22.86 -35.21
C ARG A 212 23.73 -23.61 -33.94
N PHE A 213 23.21 -24.83 -34.10
CA PHE A 213 22.74 -25.65 -32.99
C PHE A 213 23.74 -26.78 -32.64
N GLY A 214 24.18 -26.81 -31.40
CA GLY A 214 25.10 -27.79 -30.84
C GLY A 214 24.45 -28.69 -29.77
N ILE A 215 24.76 -29.98 -29.80
CA ILE A 215 24.50 -30.92 -28.71
C ILE A 215 25.85 -31.25 -28.03
N ASN A 216 25.94 -31.07 -26.70
CA ASN A 216 27.14 -31.25 -25.89
C ASN A 216 28.38 -30.50 -26.43
N THR A 217 28.16 -29.35 -27.07
CA THR A 217 29.21 -28.45 -27.57
C THR A 217 28.72 -27.01 -27.53
N SER A 218 29.55 -26.09 -27.05
CA SER A 218 29.28 -24.64 -27.05
C SER A 218 29.82 -23.94 -28.29
N THR A 219 30.53 -24.66 -29.16
CA THR A 219 31.17 -24.12 -30.37
C THR A 219 30.80 -24.97 -31.58
N PRO A 220 29.53 -24.99 -32.00
CA PRO A 220 29.12 -25.74 -33.19
C PRO A 220 29.83 -25.22 -34.46
N GLU A 221 30.53 -26.10 -35.15
CA GLU A 221 31.29 -25.86 -36.38
C GLU A 221 30.44 -25.99 -37.65
N ALA A 222 29.22 -26.50 -37.53
CA ALA A 222 28.22 -26.62 -38.59
C ALA A 222 26.84 -26.19 -38.06
N ASP A 223 25.86 -26.00 -38.95
CA ASP A 223 24.48 -25.62 -38.60
C ASP A 223 23.86 -26.54 -37.54
N PHE A 224 24.21 -27.83 -37.61
CA PHE A 224 23.88 -28.83 -36.60
C PHE A 224 25.12 -29.67 -36.28
N GLN A 225 25.61 -29.61 -35.03
CA GLN A 225 26.70 -30.44 -34.56
C GLN A 225 26.28 -31.24 -33.32
N VAL A 226 26.53 -32.55 -33.35
CA VAL A 226 26.33 -33.44 -32.20
C VAL A 226 27.68 -33.95 -31.72
N ASN A 227 28.09 -33.54 -30.52
CA ASN A 227 29.18 -34.18 -29.81
C ASN A 227 28.62 -35.38 -29.02
N GLY A 228 28.47 -36.50 -29.72
CA GLY A 228 27.83 -37.69 -29.18
C GLY A 228 27.28 -38.60 -30.27
N SER A 229 26.17 -39.24 -29.98
CA SER A 229 25.51 -40.19 -30.89
C SER A 229 24.11 -39.70 -31.28
N VAL A 230 23.64 -40.14 -32.44
CA VAL A 230 22.33 -39.80 -33.00
C VAL A 230 21.60 -41.09 -33.36
N LYS A 231 20.30 -41.18 -33.08
CA LYS A 231 19.43 -42.26 -33.56
C LYS A 231 18.39 -41.65 -34.49
N LEU A 232 18.28 -42.18 -35.71
CA LEU A 232 17.32 -41.71 -36.71
C LEU A 232 16.16 -42.69 -36.82
N GLY A 233 14.96 -42.27 -36.43
CA GLY A 233 13.76 -43.11 -36.39
C GLY A 233 13.66 -43.99 -35.13
N GLU A 234 12.43 -44.39 -34.80
CA GLU A 234 12.12 -45.17 -33.58
C GLU A 234 12.85 -46.52 -33.55
N SER A 235 12.95 -47.20 -34.69
CA SER A 235 13.67 -48.48 -34.85
C SER A 235 15.10 -48.33 -35.40
N GLY A 236 15.60 -47.10 -35.55
CA GLY A 236 16.95 -46.86 -36.09
C GLY A 236 18.05 -47.39 -35.16
N SER A 237 19.25 -47.60 -35.71
CA SER A 237 20.44 -47.85 -34.89
C SER A 237 21.04 -46.53 -34.40
N ILE A 238 21.82 -46.60 -33.31
CA ILE A 238 22.62 -45.47 -32.85
C ILE A 238 23.80 -45.28 -33.81
N ILE A 239 23.87 -44.10 -34.42
CA ILE A 239 24.96 -43.66 -35.29
C ILE A 239 25.94 -42.84 -34.46
N SER A 240 27.20 -43.22 -34.50
CA SER A 240 28.30 -42.46 -33.91
C SER A 240 29.51 -42.48 -34.86
N GLY A 241 30.34 -41.44 -34.82
CA GLY A 241 31.58 -41.38 -35.59
C GLY A 241 31.41 -41.45 -37.10
N LEU A 242 30.29 -40.94 -37.65
CA LEU A 242 30.07 -40.87 -39.10
C LEU A 242 31.22 -40.11 -39.77
N LYS A 243 31.91 -40.77 -40.71
CA LYS A 243 32.98 -40.16 -41.51
C LYS A 243 32.53 -40.05 -42.96
N ARG A 244 32.81 -38.91 -43.58
CA ARG A 244 32.63 -38.74 -45.03
C ARG A 244 33.80 -39.39 -45.75
N PHE A 245 33.51 -40.32 -46.66
CA PHE A 245 34.49 -40.84 -47.62
C PHE A 245 34.21 -40.24 -49.00
N THR A 246 35.26 -39.77 -49.67
CA THR A 246 35.17 -39.33 -51.06
C THR A 246 35.92 -40.32 -51.93
N LYS A 247 35.21 -40.96 -52.87
CA LYS A 247 35.82 -41.83 -53.88
C LYS A 247 35.49 -41.30 -55.27
N THR A 248 36.49 -40.79 -55.97
CA THR A 248 36.34 -40.38 -57.36
C THR A 248 36.35 -41.63 -58.25
N TYR A 249 35.31 -41.79 -59.06
CA TYR A 249 35.26 -42.82 -60.08
C TYR A 249 35.48 -42.18 -61.45
N THR A 250 36.53 -42.60 -62.14
CA THR A 250 36.70 -42.28 -63.57
C THR A 250 35.89 -43.31 -64.35
N ILE A 251 34.81 -42.87 -65.01
CA ILE A 251 34.01 -43.74 -65.88
C ILE A 251 34.85 -44.03 -67.14
N PRO A 252 35.12 -45.31 -67.50
CA PRO A 252 35.84 -45.65 -68.72
C PRO A 252 35.10 -45.18 -69.97
N ALA A 253 35.83 -44.71 -70.99
CA ALA A 253 35.24 -44.10 -72.19
C ALA A 253 34.33 -45.05 -73.01
N ASN A 254 34.38 -46.35 -72.75
CA ASN A 254 33.58 -47.39 -73.42
C ASN A 254 32.34 -47.84 -72.63
N TRP A 255 32.07 -47.25 -71.46
CA TRP A 255 30.80 -47.45 -70.76
C TRP A 255 29.77 -46.48 -71.32
N THR A 256 28.73 -47.00 -71.96
CA THR A 256 27.56 -46.21 -72.38
C THR A 256 26.97 -45.53 -71.16
N GLN A 257 26.86 -44.19 -71.19
CA GLN A 257 26.10 -43.43 -70.20
C GLN A 257 24.62 -43.74 -70.36
N ASP A 258 24.15 -44.82 -69.73
CA ASP A 258 22.72 -44.98 -69.53
C ASP A 258 22.27 -43.89 -68.55
N THR A 259 21.30 -43.09 -68.97
CA THR A 259 20.68 -41.99 -68.20
C THR A 259 19.81 -42.50 -67.04
N GLY A 260 19.99 -43.75 -66.63
CA GLY A 260 19.25 -44.41 -65.56
C GLY A 260 19.77 -44.00 -64.18
N LEU A 261 18.90 -43.37 -63.40
CA LEU A 261 19.06 -43.12 -61.97
C LEU A 261 19.59 -44.38 -61.23
N LEU A 262 20.71 -44.21 -60.53
CA LEU A 262 21.27 -45.22 -59.62
C LEU A 262 20.23 -45.61 -58.56
N GLN A 263 19.71 -46.82 -58.63
CA GLN A 263 19.00 -47.46 -57.51
C GLN A 263 20.02 -48.20 -56.64
N TRP A 264 20.15 -47.77 -55.39
CA TRP A 264 20.84 -48.55 -54.35
C TRP A 264 19.81 -49.47 -53.69
N ILE A 265 20.18 -50.75 -53.53
CA ILE A 265 19.45 -51.74 -52.71
C ILE A 265 19.75 -51.47 -51.24
#